data_AF-A0A6A6L2C4-F1
#
_entry.id   AF-A0A6A6L2C4-F1
#
_cell.length_a   1.000
_cell.length_b   1.000
_cell.length_c   1.000
_cell.angle_alpha   90.00
_cell.angle_beta   90.00
_cell.angle_gamma   90.00
#
_symmetry.space_group_name_H-M   'P 1'
#
loop_
_entity.id
_entity.type
_entity.pdbx_description
1 polymer ?
#
loop_
_entity_poly.entity_id
_entity_poly.type
_entity_poly.pdbx_seq_one_letter_code
_entity_poly.pdbx_strand_id
1 'polypeptide(L)'
;MPASPHPTPGALLLGDAFNMRHRLTGGGMTIALSDIVLLRDFLRYLQNLNDASVLCKYLESFFTLLKPMASTINTLAGALYKVFSASTDQVRNEMRQACFDYLSFGGIFSKGPISLLLGLKLHPLNLVLHFLAVAIDGVGRLLLPFPSSKSIWNGTKLITTASCITFPIMKSEEDGQMLFPLTLPAYSKAPSGY
;
A
#
# COMPACT_ATOMS: atom_id res chain seq x y z
N MET A 1 10.24 5.69 4.27
CA MET A 1 9.90 7.06 4.72
C MET A 1 8.96 7.64 3.68
N PRO A 2 7.87 8.33 4.05
CA PRO A 2 7.04 8.99 3.06
C PRO A 2 7.86 10.04 2.32
N ALA A 3 7.71 10.11 1.00
CA ALA A 3 8.44 11.08 0.18
C ALA A 3 8.00 12.52 0.52
N SER A 4 8.96 13.40 0.81
CA SER A 4 8.75 14.85 0.91
C SER A 4 9.57 15.57 -0.17
N PRO A 5 9.17 15.49 -1.46
CA PRO A 5 9.92 16.16 -2.51
C PRO A 5 10.02 17.66 -2.27
N HIS A 6 11.22 18.19 -2.47
CA HIS A 6 11.41 19.61 -2.72
C HIS A 6 11.44 19.81 -4.24
N PRO A 7 10.43 20.48 -4.83
CA PRO A 7 10.40 20.74 -6.27
C PRO A 7 11.64 21.54 -6.66
N THR A 8 12.48 20.97 -7.52
CA THR A 8 13.69 21.62 -8.01
C THR A 8 13.56 21.79 -9.52
N PRO A 9 13.43 23.03 -10.04
CA PRO A 9 13.30 23.26 -11.47
C PRO A 9 14.44 22.60 -12.26
N GLY A 10 14.09 21.84 -13.29
CA GLY A 10 15.05 21.14 -14.15
C GLY A 10 15.55 19.79 -13.62
N ALA A 11 15.10 19.34 -12.45
CA ALA A 11 15.46 18.04 -11.88
C ALA A 11 14.21 17.21 -11.52
N LEU A 12 14.29 15.90 -11.72
CA LEU A 12 13.24 14.95 -11.37
C LEU A 12 13.84 13.81 -10.53
N LEU A 13 13.22 13.52 -9.39
CA LEU A 13 13.62 12.44 -8.49
C LEU A 13 12.64 11.28 -8.61
N LEU A 14 13.15 10.06 -8.82
CA LEU A 14 12.34 8.85 -9.02
C LEU A 14 12.91 7.65 -8.25
N GLY A 15 12.11 6.59 -8.17
CA GLY A 15 12.52 5.30 -7.60
C GLY A 15 12.79 5.37 -6.10
N ASP A 16 13.72 4.55 -5.62
CA ASP A 16 14.08 4.51 -4.20
C ASP A 16 14.69 5.83 -3.71
N ALA A 17 15.35 6.61 -4.59
CA ALA A 17 15.84 7.94 -4.24
C ALA A 17 14.70 8.90 -3.87
N PHE A 18 13.52 8.70 -4.46
CA PHE A 18 12.32 9.47 -4.18
C PHE A 18 11.51 8.90 -3.01
N ASN A 19 11.27 7.59 -2.98
CA ASN A 19 10.36 6.98 -2.01
C ASN A 19 10.79 5.57 -1.61
N MET A 20 11.63 5.46 -0.58
CA MET A 20 12.06 4.18 -0.03
C MET A 20 11.00 3.52 0.86
N ARG A 21 10.90 2.20 0.71
CA ARG A 21 9.97 1.34 1.46
C ARG A 21 10.63 0.04 1.93
N HIS A 22 9.92 -0.69 2.79
CA HIS A 22 10.43 -1.95 3.32
C HIS A 22 10.52 -3.02 2.21
N ARG A 23 11.66 -3.73 2.11
CA ARG A 23 11.95 -4.65 0.99
C ARG A 23 11.10 -5.93 0.97
N LEU A 24 10.39 -6.23 2.06
CA LEU A 24 9.69 -7.51 2.29
C LEU A 24 8.71 -7.89 1.19
N THR A 25 8.02 -6.93 0.57
CA THR A 25 7.03 -7.20 -0.47
C THR A 25 7.62 -7.26 -1.88
N GLY A 26 8.90 -6.91 -2.06
CA GLY A 26 9.53 -6.81 -3.38
C GLY A 26 8.93 -5.72 -4.28
N GLY A 27 7.98 -4.91 -3.82
CA GLY A 27 7.23 -3.95 -4.63
C GLY A 27 8.01 -2.70 -5.10
N GLY A 28 9.30 -2.60 -4.78
CA GLY A 28 10.17 -1.48 -5.15
C GLY A 28 10.22 -1.26 -6.67
N MET A 29 10.55 -2.33 -7.41
CA MET A 29 10.64 -2.29 -8.87
C MET A 29 9.28 -2.09 -9.54
N THR A 30 8.21 -2.69 -9.01
CA THR A 30 6.85 -2.52 -9.54
C THR A 30 6.42 -1.06 -9.52
N ILE A 31 6.68 -0.36 -8.41
CA ILE A 31 6.39 1.07 -8.31
C ILE A 31 7.28 1.87 -9.25
N ALA A 32 8.60 1.61 -9.26
CA ALA A 32 9.51 2.34 -10.15
C ALA A 32 9.10 2.22 -11.63
N LEU A 33 8.70 1.03 -12.08
CA LEU A 33 8.22 0.83 -13.44
C LEU A 33 6.86 1.51 -13.69
N SER A 34 5.96 1.49 -12.71
CA SER A 34 4.70 2.23 -12.82
C SER A 34 4.92 3.74 -12.89
N ASP A 35 5.85 4.28 -12.10
CA ASP A 35 6.22 5.70 -12.11
C ASP A 35 6.78 6.08 -13.49
N ILE A 36 7.58 5.21 -14.12
CA ILE A 36 8.11 5.43 -15.47
C ILE A 36 6.98 5.45 -16.52
N VAL A 37 5.99 4.57 -16.42
CA VAL A 37 4.84 4.56 -17.34
C VAL A 37 4.04 5.86 -17.21
N LEU A 38 3.75 6.30 -15.98
CA LEU A 38 3.08 7.58 -15.74
C LEU A 38 3.91 8.76 -16.25
N LEU A 39 5.21 8.75 -16.02
CA LEU A 39 6.11 9.81 -16.51
C LEU A 39 6.11 9.85 -18.03
N ARG A 40 6.19 8.70 -18.71
CA ARG A 40 6.10 8.60 -20.17
C ARG A 40 4.84 9.30 -20.68
N ASP A 41 3.70 9.04 -20.04
CA ASP A 41 2.42 9.60 -20.47
C ASP A 41 2.33 11.10 -20.24
N PHE A 42 2.94 11.62 -19.18
CA PHE A 42 3.08 13.07 -18.96
C PHE A 42 4.01 13.72 -20.00
N LEU A 43 5.18 13.12 -20.24
CA LEU A 43 6.17 13.66 -21.17
C LEU A 43 5.70 13.61 -22.63
N ARG A 44 4.83 12.66 -22.99
CA ARG A 44 4.31 12.49 -24.36
C ARG A 44 3.63 13.75 -24.91
N TYR A 45 3.01 14.55 -24.04
CA TYR A 45 2.28 15.76 -24.43
C TYR A 45 3.10 17.04 -24.33
N LEU A 46 4.36 16.96 -23.87
CA LEU A 46 5.26 18.11 -23.77
C LEU A 46 6.09 18.25 -25.04
N GLN A 47 5.91 19.35 -25.77
CA GLN A 47 6.72 19.67 -26.95
C GLN A 47 7.99 20.48 -26.62
N ASN A 48 8.01 21.15 -25.46
CA ASN A 48 9.11 22.01 -25.02
C ASN A 48 9.50 21.67 -23.58
N LEU A 49 10.79 21.38 -23.36
CA LEU A 49 11.38 21.06 -22.04
C LEU A 49 12.30 22.17 -21.51
N ASN A 50 12.44 23.30 -22.23
CA ASN A 50 13.37 24.36 -21.88
C ASN A 50 12.87 25.27 -20.74
N ASP A 51 11.57 25.32 -20.48
CA ASP A 51 11.02 26.06 -19.35
C ASP A 51 10.94 25.19 -18.09
N ALA A 52 12.03 25.20 -17.33
CA ALA A 52 12.15 24.44 -16.08
C ALA A 52 11.08 24.82 -15.05
N SER A 53 10.58 26.05 -15.05
CA SER A 53 9.60 26.53 -14.07
C SER A 53 8.19 26.02 -14.37
N VAL A 54 7.82 26.03 -15.65
CA VAL A 54 6.54 25.51 -16.15
C VAL A 54 6.51 23.99 -16.03
N LEU A 55 7.62 23.31 -16.39
CA LEU A 55 7.74 21.86 -16.20
C LEU A 55 7.59 21.47 -14.73
N CYS A 56 8.23 22.20 -13.82
CA CYS A 56 8.16 21.91 -12.39
C CYS A 56 6.70 21.93 -11.90
N LYS A 57 5.93 22.97 -12.25
CA LYS A 57 4.49 23.08 -11.91
C LYS A 57 3.65 21.97 -12.54
N TYR A 58 3.91 21.61 -13.79
CA TYR A 58 3.19 20.54 -14.46
C TYR A 58 3.45 19.18 -13.78
N LEU A 59 4.70 18.92 -13.39
CA LEU A 59 5.12 17.67 -12.75
C LEU A 59 4.68 17.54 -11.27
N GLU A 60 4.20 18.61 -10.62
CA GLU A 60 3.54 18.48 -9.30
C GLU A 60 2.31 17.56 -9.35
N SER A 61 1.57 17.60 -10.47
CA SER A 61 0.45 16.70 -10.70
C SER A 61 0.91 15.24 -10.82
N PHE A 62 2.03 15.00 -11.49
CA PHE A 62 2.66 13.68 -11.57
C PHE A 62 2.99 13.13 -10.17
N PHE A 63 3.64 13.93 -9.32
CA PHE A 63 3.97 13.51 -7.95
C PHE A 63 2.73 13.24 -7.09
N THR A 64 1.62 13.91 -7.36
CA THR A 64 0.35 13.63 -6.69
C THR A 64 -0.22 12.27 -7.10
N LEU A 65 -0.08 11.90 -8.38
CA LEU A 65 -0.53 10.60 -8.89
C LEU A 65 0.33 9.41 -8.43
N LEU A 66 1.58 9.63 -7.99
CA LEU A 66 2.42 8.57 -7.42
C LEU A 66 1.97 8.16 -6.01
N LYS A 67 1.32 9.06 -5.27
CA LYS A 67 1.01 8.87 -3.84
C LYS A 67 0.11 7.65 -3.55
N PRO A 68 -0.98 7.39 -4.28
CA PRO A 68 -1.93 6.33 -3.91
C PRO A 68 -1.34 4.92 -3.98
N MET A 69 -0.66 4.61 -5.09
CA MET A 69 0.02 3.32 -5.27
C MET A 69 1.10 3.12 -4.22
N ALA A 70 1.97 4.12 -4.07
CA ALA A 70 3.11 4.01 -3.18
C ALA A 70 2.66 3.95 -1.71
N SER A 71 1.63 4.70 -1.31
CA SER A 71 1.02 4.62 0.02
C SER A 71 0.51 3.21 0.31
N THR A 72 -0.26 2.62 -0.60
CA THR A 72 -0.83 1.28 -0.42
C THR A 72 0.25 0.22 -0.20
N ILE A 73 1.26 0.19 -1.08
CA ILE A 73 2.35 -0.79 -1.00
C ILE A 73 3.24 -0.53 0.22
N ASN A 74 3.49 0.72 0.59
CA ASN A 74 4.24 1.08 1.79
C ASN A 74 3.54 0.58 3.05
N THR A 75 2.24 0.84 3.15
CA THR A 75 1.45 0.44 4.32
C THR A 75 1.30 -1.08 4.38
N LEU A 76 1.10 -1.75 3.24
CA LEU A 76 1.12 -3.21 3.15
C LEU A 76 2.46 -3.79 3.62
N ALA A 77 3.59 -3.24 3.16
CA ALA A 77 4.91 -3.71 3.56
C ALA A 77 5.16 -3.54 5.05
N GLY A 78 4.73 -2.41 5.63
CA GLY A 78 4.81 -2.18 7.07
C GLY A 78 3.91 -3.11 7.89
N ALA A 79 2.69 -3.37 7.40
CA ALA A 79 1.74 -4.29 8.01
C ALA A 79 2.29 -5.72 8.05
N LEU A 80 2.75 -6.22 6.91
CA LEU A 80 3.32 -7.57 6.81
C LEU A 80 4.61 -7.70 7.61
N TYR A 81 5.44 -6.66 7.67
CA TYR A 81 6.61 -6.68 8.56
C TYR A 81 6.21 -6.86 10.02
N LYS A 82 5.16 -6.17 10.50
CA LYS A 82 4.65 -6.33 11.88
C LYS A 82 4.12 -7.75 12.13
N VAL A 83 3.48 -8.36 11.13
CA VAL A 83 2.95 -9.73 11.21
C VAL A 83 4.07 -10.78 11.20
N PHE A 84 5.03 -10.67 10.28
CA PHE A 84 6.00 -11.73 10.02
C PHE A 84 7.33 -11.59 10.75
N SER A 85 7.68 -10.41 11.26
CA SER A 85 8.94 -10.25 12.02
C SER A 85 8.91 -11.08 13.31
N ALA A 86 10.08 -11.63 13.67
CA ALA A 86 10.21 -12.46 14.86
C ALA A 86 9.76 -11.71 16.12
N SER A 87 9.06 -12.42 17.01
CA SER A 87 8.61 -11.88 18.29
C SER A 87 8.59 -12.93 19.37
N THR A 88 8.91 -12.52 20.58
CA THR A 88 8.61 -13.26 21.81
C THR A 88 7.13 -13.13 22.21
N ASP A 89 6.38 -12.20 21.60
CA ASP A 89 4.95 -12.03 21.87
C ASP A 89 4.13 -13.16 21.24
N GLN A 90 3.45 -13.92 22.09
CA GLN A 90 2.57 -15.01 21.69
C GLN A 90 1.48 -14.54 20.72
N VAL A 91 0.91 -13.35 20.91
CA VAL A 91 -0.18 -12.83 20.06
C VAL A 91 0.31 -12.57 18.63
N ARG A 92 1.53 -12.08 18.48
CA ARG A 92 2.15 -11.87 17.16
C ARG A 92 2.45 -13.18 16.45
N ASN A 93 2.88 -14.20 17.19
CA ASN A 93 3.07 -15.54 16.65
C ASN A 93 1.75 -16.17 16.19
N GLU A 94 0.66 -15.97 16.94
CA GLU A 94 -0.68 -16.42 16.52
C GLU A 94 -1.19 -15.69 15.29
N MET A 95 -1.00 -14.36 15.21
CA MET A 95 -1.38 -13.59 14.02
C MET A 95 -0.60 -14.05 12.78
N ARG A 96 0.69 -14.39 12.95
CA ARG A 96 1.51 -14.96 11.87
C ARG A 96 0.97 -16.32 11.43
N GLN A 97 0.64 -17.21 12.37
CA GLN A 97 0.12 -18.53 12.04
C GLN A 97 -1.26 -18.45 11.38
N ALA A 98 -2.17 -17.62 11.88
CA ALA A 98 -3.46 -17.36 11.26
C ALA A 98 -3.31 -16.82 9.83
N CYS A 99 -2.29 -15.99 9.58
CA CYS A 99 -2.00 -15.52 8.22
C CYS A 99 -1.57 -16.66 7.28
N PHE A 100 -0.74 -17.60 7.75
CA PHE A 100 -0.37 -18.78 6.96
C PHE A 100 -1.56 -19.72 6.70
N ASP A 101 -2.36 -19.98 7.72
CA ASP A 101 -3.54 -20.85 7.61
C ASP A 101 -4.57 -20.23 6.64
N TYR A 102 -4.81 -18.92 6.75
CA TYR A 102 -5.67 -18.15 5.84
C TYR A 102 -5.21 -18.26 4.37
N LEU A 103 -3.92 -18.07 4.11
CA LEU A 103 -3.36 -18.20 2.76
C LEU A 103 -3.44 -19.64 2.23
N SER A 104 -3.42 -20.63 3.12
CA SER A 104 -3.49 -22.05 2.80
C SER A 104 -4.90 -22.49 2.33
N PHE A 105 -5.95 -21.71 2.63
CA PHE A 105 -7.30 -21.97 2.09
C PHE A 105 -7.39 -21.82 0.57
N GLY A 106 -6.41 -21.19 -0.08
CA GLY A 106 -6.38 -21.05 -1.53
C GLY A 106 -7.49 -20.13 -2.06
N GLY A 107 -7.78 -20.22 -3.36
CA GLY A 107 -8.87 -19.43 -3.98
C GLY A 107 -8.72 -17.93 -3.75
N ILE A 108 -9.79 -17.27 -3.30
CA ILE A 108 -9.82 -15.82 -3.03
C ILE A 108 -8.93 -15.45 -1.84
N PHE A 109 -8.81 -16.33 -0.84
CA PHE A 109 -8.01 -16.11 0.37
C PHE A 109 -6.51 -16.05 0.10
N SER A 110 -6.04 -16.70 -0.97
CA SER A 110 -4.65 -16.62 -1.44
C SER A 110 -4.48 -15.62 -2.58
N LYS A 111 -5.32 -15.69 -3.62
CA LYS A 111 -5.18 -14.83 -4.82
C LYS A 111 -5.37 -13.35 -4.50
N GLY A 112 -6.26 -12.99 -3.59
CA GLY A 112 -6.51 -11.61 -3.18
C GLY A 112 -5.27 -10.95 -2.54
N PRO A 113 -4.77 -11.48 -1.41
CA PRO A 113 -3.57 -10.96 -0.76
C PRO A 113 -2.33 -11.00 -1.66
N ILE A 114 -2.14 -12.05 -2.47
CA ILE A 114 -1.02 -12.14 -3.41
C ILE A 114 -1.13 -11.07 -4.52
N SER A 115 -2.33 -10.80 -5.03
CA SER A 115 -2.54 -9.74 -6.03
C SER A 115 -2.25 -8.35 -5.47
N LEU A 116 -2.52 -8.12 -4.18
CA LEU A 116 -2.18 -6.88 -3.47
C LEU A 116 -0.67 -6.76 -3.26
N LEU A 117 0.00 -7.85 -2.86
CA LEU A 117 1.45 -7.95 -2.72
C LEU A 117 2.20 -7.62 -4.01
N LEU A 118 1.70 -8.15 -5.13
CA LEU A 118 2.29 -7.95 -6.45
C LEU A 118 1.96 -6.57 -7.06
N GLY A 119 1.10 -5.77 -6.41
CA GLY A 119 0.67 -4.47 -6.94
C GLY A 119 -0.21 -4.56 -8.20
N LEU A 120 -0.78 -5.73 -8.50
CA LEU A 120 -1.60 -5.96 -9.70
C LEU A 120 -3.01 -5.38 -9.58
N LYS A 121 -3.57 -5.40 -8.36
CA LYS A 121 -4.89 -4.84 -8.04
C LYS A 121 -4.83 -4.18 -6.68
N LEU A 122 -4.58 -2.88 -6.66
CA LEU A 122 -4.50 -2.09 -5.43
C LEU A 122 -5.90 -1.55 -5.12
N HIS A 123 -6.72 -2.38 -4.50
CA HIS A 123 -8.00 -1.96 -3.92
C HIS A 123 -7.85 -2.01 -2.39
N PRO A 124 -7.67 -0.86 -1.72
CA PRO A 124 -7.21 -0.85 -0.34
C PRO A 124 -8.31 -1.30 0.65
N LEU A 125 -9.60 -1.15 0.29
CA LEU A 125 -10.70 -1.86 0.96
C LEU A 125 -10.57 -3.40 0.94
N ASN A 126 -10.10 -3.99 -0.17
CA ASN A 126 -9.87 -5.44 -0.20
C ASN A 126 -8.74 -5.84 0.76
N LEU A 127 -7.73 -4.98 0.92
CA LEU A 127 -6.66 -5.20 1.88
C LEU A 127 -7.19 -5.22 3.32
N VAL A 128 -8.03 -4.25 3.67
CA VAL A 128 -8.71 -4.17 4.98
C VAL A 128 -9.54 -5.43 5.23
N LEU A 129 -10.33 -5.87 4.25
CA LEU A 129 -11.16 -7.09 4.35
C LEU A 129 -10.32 -8.35 4.58
N HIS A 130 -9.22 -8.53 3.85
CA HIS A 130 -8.33 -9.67 4.04
C HIS A 130 -7.65 -9.64 5.42
N PHE A 131 -7.19 -8.47 5.89
CA PHE A 131 -6.61 -8.34 7.23
C PHE A 131 -7.62 -8.65 8.35
N LEU A 132 -8.87 -8.19 8.19
CA LEU A 132 -9.94 -8.49 9.13
C LEU A 132 -10.28 -9.99 9.14
N ALA A 133 -10.34 -10.62 7.97
CA ALA A 133 -10.61 -12.05 7.86
C ALA A 133 -9.51 -12.90 8.52
N VAL A 134 -8.23 -12.53 8.36
CA VAL A 134 -7.10 -13.16 9.07
C VAL A 134 -7.23 -12.98 10.58
N ALA A 135 -7.66 -11.80 11.05
CA ALA A 135 -7.86 -11.55 12.47
C ALA A 135 -8.99 -12.41 13.06
N ILE A 136 -10.11 -12.55 12.34
CA ILE A 136 -11.23 -13.41 12.74
C ILE A 136 -10.80 -14.88 12.78
N ASP A 137 -10.06 -15.35 11.77
CA ASP A 137 -9.50 -16.70 11.76
C ASP A 137 -8.58 -16.94 12.96
N GLY A 138 -7.68 -15.99 13.27
CA GLY A 138 -6.81 -16.06 14.44
C GLY A 138 -7.57 -16.09 15.78
N VAL A 139 -8.66 -15.33 15.91
CA VAL A 139 -9.54 -15.39 17.10
C VAL A 139 -10.24 -16.76 17.18
N GLY A 140 -10.73 -17.28 16.06
CA GLY A 140 -11.35 -18.60 15.98
C GLY A 140 -10.40 -19.72 16.45
N ARG A 141 -9.14 -19.67 16.00
CA ARG A 141 -8.07 -20.61 16.41
C ARG A 141 -7.79 -20.56 17.92
N LEU A 142 -7.92 -19.39 18.54
CA LEU A 142 -7.73 -19.24 19.99
C LEU A 142 -8.93 -19.78 20.78
N LEU A 143 -10.17 -19.51 20.33
CA LEU A 143 -11.39 -19.78 21.11
C LEU A 143 -11.91 -21.22 20.95
N LEU A 144 -11.52 -21.95 19.90
CA LEU A 144 -11.96 -23.31 19.65
C LEU A 144 -10.98 -24.37 20.20
N PRO A 145 -11.47 -25.54 20.66
CA PRO A 145 -12.89 -25.92 20.78
C PRO A 145 -13.60 -25.32 22.01
N PHE A 146 -12.86 -24.92 23.05
CA PHE A 146 -13.43 -24.31 24.25
C PHE A 146 -12.64 -23.05 24.65
N PRO A 147 -13.33 -21.92 24.89
CA PRO A 147 -12.68 -20.68 25.27
C PRO A 147 -12.19 -20.75 26.73
N SER A 148 -10.94 -20.34 26.95
CA SER A 148 -10.39 -20.08 28.29
C SER A 148 -10.23 -18.57 28.52
N SER A 149 -10.18 -18.12 29.78
CA SER A 149 -9.99 -16.69 30.08
C SER A 149 -8.69 -16.13 29.47
N LYS A 150 -7.63 -16.95 29.41
CA LYS A 150 -6.37 -16.61 28.74
C LYS A 150 -6.53 -16.48 27.22
N SER A 151 -7.30 -17.39 26.62
CA SER A 151 -7.58 -17.37 25.19
C SER A 151 -8.42 -16.14 24.79
N ILE A 152 -9.46 -15.81 25.57
CA ILE A 152 -10.28 -14.61 25.34
C ILE A 152 -9.41 -13.35 25.43
N TRP A 153 -8.54 -13.26 26.44
CA TRP A 153 -7.60 -12.13 26.58
C TRP A 153 -6.64 -12.00 25.40
N ASN A 154 -6.08 -13.12 24.94
CA ASN A 154 -5.21 -13.15 23.77
C ASN A 154 -5.97 -12.78 22.49
N GLY A 155 -7.24 -13.20 22.35
CA GLY A 155 -8.11 -12.81 21.24
C GLY A 155 -8.36 -11.30 21.19
N THR A 156 -8.67 -10.67 22.33
CA THR A 156 -8.82 -9.21 22.42
C THR A 156 -7.54 -8.48 22.02
N LYS A 157 -6.37 -8.99 22.45
CA LYS A 157 -5.07 -8.44 22.04
C LYS A 157 -4.81 -8.61 20.55
N LEU A 158 -5.22 -9.74 19.96
CA LEU A 158 -5.08 -9.99 18.53
C LEU A 158 -5.91 -8.99 17.73
N ILE A 159 -7.18 -8.77 18.11
CA ILE A 159 -8.05 -7.75 17.49
C ILE A 159 -7.43 -6.36 17.62
N THR A 160 -6.93 -6.01 18.81
CA THR A 160 -6.29 -4.70 19.02
C THR A 160 -5.06 -4.53 18.12
N THR A 161 -4.23 -5.57 18.01
CA THR A 161 -3.04 -5.57 17.13
C THR A 161 -3.43 -5.43 15.66
N ALA A 162 -4.45 -6.16 15.21
CA ALA A 162 -4.98 -6.06 13.85
C ALA A 162 -5.53 -4.64 13.58
N SER A 163 -6.31 -4.07 14.49
CA SER A 163 -6.82 -2.70 14.37
C SER A 163 -5.70 -1.66 14.27
N CYS A 164 -4.62 -1.80 15.06
CA CYS A 164 -3.45 -0.92 14.96
C CYS A 164 -2.71 -1.02 13.61
N ILE A 165 -2.88 -2.12 12.88
CA ILE A 165 -2.32 -2.31 11.54
C ILE A 165 -3.27 -1.77 10.47
N THR A 166 -4.58 -1.99 10.62
CA THR A 166 -5.62 -1.62 9.65
C THR A 166 -5.97 -0.13 9.68
N PHE A 167 -6.01 0.48 10.86
CA PHE A 167 -6.45 1.88 11.01
C PHE A 167 -5.58 2.89 10.24
N PRO A 168 -4.24 2.77 10.21
CA PRO A 168 -3.40 3.61 9.35
C PRO A 168 -3.67 3.42 7.85
N ILE A 169 -4.05 2.21 7.40
CA ILE A 169 -4.44 1.95 6.00
C ILE A 169 -5.69 2.74 5.66
N MET A 170 -6.74 2.61 6.48
CA MET A 170 -8.00 3.34 6.28
C MET A 170 -7.82 4.86 6.33
N LYS A 171 -7.03 5.36 7.28
CA LYS A 171 -6.77 6.81 7.38
C LYS A 171 -6.06 7.35 6.14
N SER A 172 -5.16 6.57 5.54
CA SER A 172 -4.52 6.94 4.27
C SER A 172 -5.49 6.93 3.07
N GLU A 173 -6.65 6.26 3.19
CA GLU A 173 -7.72 6.27 2.19
C GLU A 173 -8.67 7.48 2.35
N GLU A 174 -9.03 7.84 3.59
CA GLU A 174 -9.97 8.93 3.89
C GLU A 174 -9.45 10.32 3.47
N ASP A 175 -8.12 10.50 3.37
CA ASP A 175 -7.50 11.72 2.84
C ASP A 175 -7.73 11.91 1.31
N GLY A 176 -8.67 11.17 0.70
CA GLY A 176 -9.27 11.45 -0.60
C GLY A 176 -8.41 11.13 -1.83
N GLN A 177 -7.14 10.79 -1.66
CA GLN A 177 -6.21 10.53 -2.77
C GLN A 177 -6.30 9.09 -3.33
N MET A 178 -6.89 8.14 -2.62
CA MET A 178 -6.94 6.72 -3.02
C MET A 178 -8.28 6.25 -3.62
N LEU A 179 -9.38 6.98 -3.41
CA LEU A 179 -10.73 6.53 -3.77
C LEU A 179 -11.04 6.58 -5.28
N PHE A 180 -10.25 7.33 -6.04
CA PHE A 180 -10.34 7.29 -7.49
C PHE A 180 -9.01 6.77 -8.03
N PRO A 181 -8.95 5.52 -8.54
CA PRO A 181 -8.05 5.25 -9.64
C PRO A 181 -8.55 6.11 -10.79
N LEU A 182 -8.19 7.40 -10.77
CA LEU A 182 -8.51 8.34 -11.83
C LEU A 182 -7.94 7.70 -13.08
N THR A 183 -8.85 7.20 -13.90
CA THR A 183 -8.58 6.79 -15.26
C THR A 183 -7.66 7.85 -15.86
N LEU A 184 -6.50 7.44 -16.37
CA LEU A 184 -5.52 8.28 -17.04
C LEU A 184 -6.10 9.42 -17.93
N PRO A 185 -7.26 9.29 -18.62
CA PRO A 185 -7.74 10.33 -19.53
C PRO A 185 -8.04 11.69 -18.88
N ALA A 186 -8.30 11.76 -17.57
CA ALA A 186 -8.73 13.01 -16.94
C ALA A 186 -7.61 14.07 -16.84
N TYR A 187 -6.35 13.64 -16.75
CA TYR A 187 -5.17 14.52 -16.68
C TYR A 187 -4.41 14.62 -18.00
N SER A 188 -4.69 13.76 -18.99
CA SER A 188 -4.11 13.84 -20.34
C SER A 188 -4.68 14.97 -21.20
N LYS A 189 -5.55 15.84 -20.66
CA LYS A 189 -5.92 17.08 -21.36
C LYS A 189 -4.67 17.95 -21.42
N ALA A 190 -4.14 18.10 -22.64
CA ALA A 190 -3.11 19.07 -22.95
C ALA A 190 -3.45 20.43 -22.31
N PRO A 191 -2.47 21.17 -21.77
CA PRO A 191 -2.71 22.55 -21.40
C PRO A 191 -3.30 23.26 -22.63
N SER A 192 -4.53 23.75 -22.49
CA SER A 192 -5.17 24.54 -23.53
C SER A 192 -4.42 25.86 -23.63
N GLY A 193 -3.56 25.97 -24.64
CA GLY A 193 -2.78 27.15 -24.96
C GLY A 193 -1.36 27.08 -24.41
N TYR A 194 -0.44 26.56 -25.22
CA TYR A 194 0.78 27.25 -25.69
C TYR A 194 1.19 26.63 -27.03
#